data_AF-A0A920HJH1-F1
#
_entry.id   AF-A0A920HJH1-F1
#
_cell.length_a   1.000
_cell.length_b   1.000
_cell.length_c   1.000
_cell.angle_alpha   90.00
_cell.angle_beta   90.00
_cell.angle_gamma   90.00
#
_symmetry.space_group_name_H-M   'P 1'
#
loop_
_entity.id
_entity.type
_entity.pdbx_description
1 polymer ?
#
loop_
_entity_poly.entity_id
_entity_poly.type
_entity_poly.pdbx_seq_one_letter_code
_entity_poly.pdbx_strand_id
1 'polypeptide(L)'
;MLHSEHPSQMFLDQGFPVSIEGQFLGGSGINSRPTLNMCSPGTEVDINGFQATEHCVNSTSKTIHTDDWVSVEFVVFSDSIVHHIIEKDTVMSYSNIRYGGTYLSDNFINKIGEPLKEGYISLQSEGHPIEFKNIRIKALD
;
A
#
# COMPACT_ATOMS: atom_id res chain seq x y z
N MET A 1 0.10 -2.57 -4.56
CA MET A 1 0.50 -1.14 -4.63
C MET A 1 -0.63 -0.31 -5.22
N LEU A 2 -0.82 0.89 -4.67
CA LEU A 2 -1.79 1.93 -4.98
C LEU A 2 -1.01 3.18 -5.42
N HIS A 3 -1.54 3.93 -6.38
CA HIS A 3 -0.86 5.08 -7.00
C HIS A 3 0.58 4.78 -7.40
N SER A 4 0.79 3.61 -7.98
CA SER A 4 2.12 3.13 -8.36
C SER A 4 2.69 3.92 -9.52
N GLU A 5 4.00 4.17 -9.44
CA GLU A 5 4.82 4.64 -10.55
C GLU A 5 4.53 3.81 -11.82
N HIS A 6 4.59 4.50 -12.96
CA HIS A 6 4.45 3.86 -14.26
C HIS A 6 5.58 2.84 -14.47
N PRO A 7 5.29 1.58 -14.85
CA PRO A 7 6.31 0.53 -14.93
C PRO A 7 7.46 0.85 -15.90
N SER A 8 7.19 1.62 -16.96
CA SER A 8 8.25 2.05 -17.90
C SER A 8 9.19 3.14 -17.38
N GLN A 9 8.88 3.77 -16.24
CA GLN A 9 9.75 4.78 -15.61
C GLN A 9 10.69 4.16 -14.58
N MET A 10 10.35 2.95 -14.09
CA MET A 10 11.16 2.25 -13.11
C MET A 10 12.53 1.89 -13.68
N PHE A 11 13.58 2.12 -12.89
CA PHE A 11 14.92 1.67 -13.22
C PHE A 11 15.04 0.14 -13.08
N LEU A 12 15.99 -0.47 -13.81
CA LEU A 12 16.22 -1.92 -13.77
C LEU A 12 16.53 -2.44 -12.35
N ASP A 13 17.27 -1.65 -11.57
CA ASP A 13 17.70 -2.01 -10.21
C ASP A 13 16.84 -1.32 -9.12
N GLN A 14 15.70 -0.73 -9.49
CA GLN A 14 14.79 -0.11 -8.53
C GLN A 14 14.00 -1.20 -7.77
N GLY A 15 14.20 -1.28 -6.45
CA GLY A 15 13.61 -2.34 -5.63
C GLY A 15 12.08 -2.27 -5.50
N PHE A 16 11.51 -1.06 -5.44
CA PHE A 16 10.07 -0.84 -5.29
C PHE A 16 9.60 0.33 -6.16
N PRO A 17 8.39 0.27 -6.76
CA PRO A 17 7.81 1.45 -7.40
C PRO A 17 7.52 2.52 -6.36
N VAL A 18 7.72 3.80 -6.73
CA VAL A 18 7.18 4.91 -5.92
C VAL A 18 5.67 4.76 -5.84
N SER A 19 5.13 4.50 -4.65
CA SER A 19 3.74 4.07 -4.48
C SER A 19 3.33 4.07 -3.00
N ILE A 20 2.06 3.74 -2.75
CA ILE A 20 1.62 3.23 -1.45
C ILE A 20 1.32 1.74 -1.56
N GLU A 21 1.56 1.00 -0.50
CA GLU A 21 1.31 -0.43 -0.42
C GLU A 21 0.30 -0.77 0.67
N GLY A 22 -0.67 -1.62 0.32
CA GLY A 22 -1.39 -2.45 1.27
C GLY A 22 -0.72 -3.82 1.33
N GLN A 23 0.09 -4.07 2.35
CA GLN A 23 0.99 -5.22 2.41
C GLN A 23 0.24 -6.53 2.66
N PHE A 24 0.39 -7.52 1.78
CA PHE A 24 -0.17 -8.85 1.98
C PHE A 24 0.81 -9.75 2.71
N LEU A 25 0.44 -10.23 3.90
CA LEU A 25 1.26 -11.10 4.73
C LEU A 25 0.46 -12.32 5.18
N GLY A 26 1.01 -13.52 4.95
CA GLY A 26 0.53 -14.75 5.58
C GLY A 26 1.10 -14.90 7.00
N GLY A 27 0.32 -15.51 7.89
CA GLY A 27 0.75 -15.82 9.25
C GLY A 27 1.91 -16.84 9.30
N SER A 28 2.77 -16.74 10.31
CA SER A 28 3.88 -17.70 10.52
C SER A 28 3.48 -18.96 11.30
N GLY A 29 2.17 -19.17 11.51
CA GLY A 29 1.60 -20.21 12.38
C GLY A 29 1.75 -20.00 13.90
N ILE A 30 2.55 -19.02 14.36
CA ILE A 30 2.84 -18.83 15.79
C ILE A 30 2.68 -17.38 16.23
N ASN A 31 3.31 -16.44 15.51
CA ASN A 31 3.37 -15.05 15.94
C ASN A 31 2.29 -14.20 15.26
N SER A 32 1.87 -13.13 15.94
CA SER A 32 1.05 -12.10 15.32
C SER A 32 1.82 -11.44 14.18
N ARG A 33 1.20 -11.44 13.01
CA ARG A 33 1.66 -10.83 11.77
C ARG A 33 0.42 -10.27 11.05
N PRO A 34 -0.01 -9.04 11.35
CA PRO A 34 -1.15 -8.43 10.68
C PRO A 34 -0.86 -8.26 9.19
N THR A 35 -1.92 -8.24 8.38
CA THR A 35 -1.88 -7.98 6.94
C THR A 35 -2.60 -6.67 6.61
N LEU A 36 -2.55 -6.22 5.36
CA LEU A 36 -3.03 -4.91 4.93
C LEU A 36 -2.37 -3.76 5.70
N ASN A 37 -1.11 -3.93 6.09
CA ASN A 37 -0.29 -2.86 6.66
C ASN A 37 -0.11 -1.76 5.59
N MET A 38 0.09 -0.53 6.02
CA MET A 38 0.47 0.56 5.11
C MET A 38 1.98 0.55 4.98
N CYS A 39 2.51 0.43 3.76
CA CYS A 39 3.92 0.75 3.48
C CYS A 39 4.03 1.87 2.43
N SER A 40 5.01 2.78 2.55
CA SER A 40 5.07 4.01 1.75
C SER A 40 6.39 4.17 0.95
N PRO A 41 6.69 3.31 -0.04
CA PRO A 41 7.94 3.41 -0.80
C PRO A 41 7.92 4.66 -1.68
N GLY A 42 8.87 5.55 -1.48
CA GLY A 42 8.94 6.83 -2.19
C GLY A 42 7.78 7.77 -1.89
N THR A 43 7.06 7.54 -0.79
CA THR A 43 5.91 8.34 -0.39
C THR A 43 5.86 8.56 1.11
N GLU A 44 5.07 9.54 1.52
CA GLU A 44 4.70 9.79 2.91
C GLU A 44 3.17 9.92 3.01
N VAL A 45 2.63 9.57 4.17
CA VAL A 45 1.21 9.68 4.50
C VAL A 45 1.03 10.16 5.92
N ASP A 46 -0.16 10.65 6.23
CA ASP A 46 -0.56 10.98 7.59
C ASP A 46 -1.53 9.91 8.12
N ILE A 47 -1.23 9.37 9.30
CA ILE A 47 -2.08 8.44 10.05
C ILE A 47 -2.56 9.15 11.31
N ASN A 48 -3.87 9.15 11.55
CA ASN A 48 -4.50 9.85 12.68
C ASN A 48 -4.12 11.35 12.75
N GLY A 49 -3.91 11.98 11.58
CA GLY A 49 -3.58 13.40 11.47
C GLY A 49 -2.09 13.75 11.67
N PHE A 50 -1.21 12.75 11.82
CA PHE A 50 0.23 12.96 11.96
C PHE A 50 0.98 12.19 10.89
N GLN A 51 2.05 12.77 10.35
CA GLN A 51 2.94 12.07 9.42
C GLN A 51 3.42 10.74 10.02
N ALA A 52 3.29 9.66 9.25
CA ALA A 52 3.79 8.35 9.65
C ALA A 52 5.31 8.42 9.86
N THR A 53 5.78 7.94 11.00
CA THR A 53 7.21 7.97 11.36
C THR A 53 8.00 6.84 10.72
N GLU A 54 7.30 5.76 10.34
CA GLU A 54 7.87 4.55 9.78
C GLU A 54 7.34 4.33 8.37
N HIS A 55 8.19 3.74 7.52
CA HIS A 55 7.80 3.35 6.17
C HIS A 55 6.66 2.32 6.19
N CYS A 56 6.67 1.36 7.13
CA CYS A 56 5.60 0.39 7.30
C CYS A 56 4.91 0.56 8.66
N VAL A 57 3.58 0.70 8.64
CA VAL A 57 2.73 0.82 9.83
C VAL A 57 1.72 -0.31 9.85
N ASN A 58 1.71 -1.07 10.96
CA ASN A 58 0.83 -2.20 11.14
C ASN A 58 -0.64 -1.79 11.12
N SER A 59 -1.46 -2.61 10.46
CA SER A 59 -2.91 -2.52 10.54
C SER A 59 -3.42 -3.12 11.85
N THR A 60 -4.71 -2.90 12.12
CA THR A 60 -5.42 -3.55 13.23
C THR A 60 -5.95 -4.94 12.88
N SER A 61 -5.63 -5.47 11.69
CA SER A 61 -6.13 -6.77 11.25
C SER A 61 -5.63 -7.91 12.13
N LYS A 62 -6.40 -9.00 12.16
CA LYS A 62 -5.96 -10.27 12.72
C LYS A 62 -4.97 -10.93 11.77
N THR A 63 -4.08 -11.74 12.34
CA THR A 63 -3.24 -12.64 11.55
C THR A 63 -4.08 -13.77 10.99
N ILE A 64 -3.90 -14.03 9.69
CA ILE A 64 -4.56 -15.15 9.00
C ILE A 64 -3.49 -16.23 8.83
N HIS A 65 -3.64 -17.30 9.60
CA HIS A 65 -2.70 -18.43 9.62
C HIS A 65 -3.06 -19.54 8.64
N THR A 66 -4.25 -19.49 8.06
CA THR A 66 -4.76 -20.47 7.12
C THR A 66 -4.55 -20.01 5.68
N ASP A 67 -4.59 -20.95 4.74
CA ASP A 67 -4.53 -20.68 3.30
C ASP A 67 -5.91 -20.36 2.70
N ASP A 68 -6.79 -19.78 3.51
CA ASP A 68 -8.16 -19.46 3.10
C ASP A 68 -8.18 -18.25 2.16
N TRP A 69 -9.19 -18.20 1.29
CA TRP A 69 -9.44 -17.01 0.49
C TRP A 69 -9.97 -15.88 1.36
N VAL A 70 -9.34 -14.72 1.25
CA VAL A 70 -9.69 -13.51 1.99
C VAL A 70 -10.14 -12.43 1.03
N SER A 71 -11.27 -11.78 1.34
CA SER A 71 -11.74 -10.63 0.58
C SER A 71 -11.05 -9.36 1.08
N VAL A 72 -10.49 -8.59 0.15
CA VAL A 72 -9.80 -7.32 0.44
C VAL A 72 -10.35 -6.24 -0.47
N GLU A 73 -10.59 -5.07 0.10
CA GLU A 73 -11.00 -3.86 -0.62
C GLU A 73 -10.09 -2.69 -0.24
N PHE A 74 -9.73 -1.90 -1.25
CA PHE A 74 -9.06 -0.63 -1.09
C PHE A 74 -9.99 0.47 -1.58
N VAL A 75 -10.35 1.41 -0.69
CA VAL A 75 -11.14 2.59 -1.06
C VAL A 75 -10.20 3.77 -1.07
N VAL A 76 -10.00 4.37 -2.26
CA VAL A 76 -8.99 5.41 -2.49
C VAL A 76 -9.68 6.63 -3.07
N PHE A 77 -9.72 7.72 -2.31
CA PHE A 77 -10.21 9.02 -2.78
C PHE A 77 -9.03 9.93 -3.13
N SER A 78 -8.44 9.73 -4.33
CA SER A 78 -7.27 10.49 -4.78
C SER A 78 -6.15 10.45 -3.72
N ASP A 79 -5.64 11.61 -3.33
CA ASP A 79 -4.67 11.89 -2.27
C ASP A 79 -5.32 12.18 -0.90
N SER A 80 -6.65 12.24 -0.83
CA SER A 80 -7.38 12.72 0.35
C SER A 80 -7.48 11.68 1.45
N ILE A 81 -7.96 10.48 1.15
CA ILE A 81 -8.09 9.40 2.12
C ILE A 81 -8.04 8.02 1.46
N VAL A 82 -7.42 7.07 2.15
CA VAL A 82 -7.36 5.66 1.76
C VAL A 82 -7.78 4.79 2.92
N HIS A 83 -8.58 3.77 2.62
CA HIS A 83 -8.97 2.72 3.55
C HIS A 83 -8.51 1.36 3.04
N HIS A 84 -7.92 0.55 3.92
CA HIS A 84 -7.72 -0.87 3.68
C HIS A 84 -8.78 -1.65 4.44
N ILE A 85 -9.52 -2.50 3.74
CA ILE A 85 -10.65 -3.24 4.28
C ILE A 85 -10.40 -4.72 4.07
N ILE A 86 -10.56 -5.51 5.13
CA ILE A 86 -10.50 -6.97 5.08
C ILE A 86 -11.85 -7.53 5.48
N GLU A 87 -12.45 -8.34 4.60
CA GLU A 87 -13.83 -8.81 4.67
C GLU A 87 -14.84 -7.65 4.74
N LYS A 88 -15.05 -7.08 5.92
CA LYS A 88 -15.96 -5.97 6.23
C LYS A 88 -15.42 -5.02 7.30
N ASP A 89 -14.15 -5.18 7.67
CA ASP A 89 -13.52 -4.41 8.73
C ASP A 89 -12.45 -3.50 8.16
N THR A 90 -12.53 -2.20 8.46
CA THR A 90 -11.54 -1.22 8.05
C THR A 90 -10.38 -1.28 9.03
N VAL A 91 -9.24 -1.80 8.58
CA VAL A 91 -8.10 -2.12 9.44
C VAL A 91 -6.97 -1.10 9.35
N MET A 92 -7.01 -0.22 8.35
CA MET A 92 -6.04 0.84 8.16
C MET A 92 -6.71 2.03 7.48
N SER A 93 -6.35 3.24 7.88
CA SER A 93 -6.80 4.49 7.26
C SER A 93 -5.73 5.56 7.35
N TYR A 94 -5.48 6.25 6.24
CA TYR A 94 -4.49 7.31 6.14
C TYR A 94 -4.89 8.33 5.06
N SER A 95 -4.21 9.47 5.06
CA SER A 95 -4.51 10.62 4.22
C SER A 95 -3.22 11.32 3.75
N ASN A 96 -3.37 12.35 2.91
CA ASN A 96 -2.30 13.28 2.54
C ASN A 96 -1.08 12.57 1.91
N ILE A 97 -1.36 11.75 0.90
CA ILE A 97 -0.34 11.00 0.17
C ILE A 97 0.52 11.97 -0.63
N ARG A 98 1.83 11.94 -0.43
CA ARG A 98 2.79 12.82 -1.09
C ARG A 98 4.08 12.09 -1.45
N TYR A 99 4.78 12.57 -2.47
CA TYR A 99 6.11 12.07 -2.79
C TYR A 99 7.10 12.42 -1.67
N GLY A 100 7.96 11.48 -1.29
CA GLY A 100 8.92 11.70 -0.20
C GLY A 100 9.41 10.40 0.41
N GLY A 101 9.83 10.43 1.67
CA GLY A 101 10.20 9.22 2.40
C GLY A 101 11.41 8.47 1.83
N THR A 102 11.61 7.26 2.35
CA THR A 102 12.65 6.33 1.89
C THR A 102 12.23 5.67 0.57
N TYR A 103 13.19 5.15 -0.19
CA TYR A 103 12.95 4.46 -1.48
C TYR A 103 12.41 5.36 -2.62
N LEU A 104 12.44 6.69 -2.47
CA LEU A 104 12.13 7.61 -3.56
C LEU A 104 13.17 7.46 -4.68
N SER A 105 12.70 7.25 -5.91
CA SER A 105 13.57 7.17 -7.09
C SER A 105 13.93 8.56 -7.62
N ASP A 106 15.09 8.67 -8.27
CA ASP A 106 15.63 9.96 -8.76
C ASP A 106 14.68 10.72 -9.69
N ASN A 107 13.79 10.00 -10.39
CA ASN A 107 12.76 10.56 -11.26
C ASN A 107 11.76 11.49 -10.53
N PHE A 108 11.67 11.41 -9.20
CA PHE A 108 10.66 12.12 -8.39
C PHE A 108 11.24 13.04 -7.32
N ILE A 109 12.56 13.23 -7.24
CA ILE A 109 13.21 14.11 -6.24
C ILE A 109 12.66 15.55 -6.31
N ASN A 110 12.39 16.04 -7.51
CA ASN A 110 11.83 17.37 -7.74
C ASN A 110 10.34 17.51 -7.36
N LYS A 111 9.68 16.40 -6.99
CA LYS A 111 8.28 16.37 -6.58
C LYS A 111 8.09 16.17 -5.08
N ILE A 112 9.16 16.14 -4.28
CA ILE A 112 9.06 15.92 -2.83
C ILE A 112 8.06 16.92 -2.21
N GLY A 113 7.12 16.40 -1.43
CA GLY A 113 6.04 17.15 -0.80
C GLY A 113 4.84 17.44 -1.70
N GLU A 114 4.93 17.21 -3.01
CA GLU A 114 3.78 17.30 -3.91
C GLU A 114 2.80 16.14 -3.67
N PRO A 115 1.49 16.38 -3.78
CA PRO A 115 0.50 15.31 -3.61
C PRO A 115 0.60 14.24 -4.71
N LEU A 116 0.49 12.98 -4.30
CA LEU A 116 0.36 11.83 -5.20
C LEU A 116 -1.11 11.43 -5.31
N LYS A 117 -1.74 11.84 -6.43
CA LYS A 117 -3.21 11.79 -6.63
C LYS A 117 -3.70 10.59 -7.41
N GLU A 118 -2.85 10.06 -8.28
CA GLU A 118 -3.18 9.01 -9.23
C GLU A 118 -1.95 8.18 -9.57
N GLY A 119 -2.17 6.98 -10.12
CA GLY A 119 -1.11 6.12 -10.62
C GLY A 119 -1.65 4.74 -10.97
N TYR A 120 -0.74 3.80 -11.17
CA TYR A 120 -1.05 2.42 -11.51
C TYR A 120 -1.47 1.63 -10.28
N ILE A 121 -2.21 0.55 -10.51
CA ILE A 121 -2.41 -0.49 -9.50
C ILE A 121 -1.53 -1.67 -9.90
N SER A 122 -0.71 -2.15 -8.97
CA SER A 122 0.14 -3.32 -9.18
C SER A 122 -0.06 -4.34 -8.07
N LEU A 123 0.01 -5.62 -8.45
CA LEU A 123 -0.06 -6.76 -7.54
C LEU A 123 1.36 -7.30 -7.37
N GLN A 124 1.87 -7.19 -6.15
CA GLN A 124 3.23 -7.61 -5.84
C GLN A 124 3.24 -9.06 -5.35
N SER A 125 4.31 -9.78 -5.72
CA SER A 125 4.70 -11.05 -5.12
C SER A 125 6.00 -10.82 -4.37
N GLU A 126 5.93 -10.48 -3.08
CA GLU A 126 7.11 -10.18 -2.27
C GLU A 126 7.70 -11.45 -1.64
N GLY A 127 8.54 -12.17 -2.40
CA GLY A 127 9.36 -13.28 -1.89
C GLY A 127 8.60 -14.57 -1.50
N HIS A 128 7.27 -14.54 -1.42
CA HIS A 128 6.42 -15.67 -1.08
C HIS A 128 5.30 -15.87 -2.11
N PRO A 129 4.85 -17.12 -2.33
CA PRO A 129 3.69 -17.40 -3.18
C PRO A 129 2.44 -16.69 -2.67
N ILE A 130 1.71 -16.06 -3.59
CA ILE A 130 0.40 -15.46 -3.34
C ILE A 130 -0.48 -15.68 -4.57
N GLU A 131 -1.77 -15.93 -4.34
CA GLU A 131 -2.75 -16.12 -5.40
C GLU A 131 -3.82 -15.03 -5.32
N PHE A 132 -4.25 -14.53 -6.49
CA PHE A 132 -5.30 -13.52 -6.60
C PHE A 132 -6.43 -14.04 -7.49
N LYS A 133 -7.68 -13.73 -7.10
CA LYS A 133 -8.86 -13.97 -7.93
C LYS A 133 -9.88 -12.85 -7.74
N ASN A 134 -10.83 -12.74 -8.68
CA ASN A 134 -11.91 -11.76 -8.63
C ASN A 134 -11.45 -10.30 -8.51
N ILE A 135 -10.34 -9.94 -9.17
CA ILE A 135 -9.83 -8.57 -9.20
C ILE A 135 -10.83 -7.70 -9.98
N ARG A 136 -11.37 -6.68 -9.31
CA ARG A 136 -12.38 -5.77 -9.85
C ARG A 136 -12.03 -4.35 -9.44
N ILE A 137 -12.40 -3.39 -10.28
CA ILE A 137 -12.23 -1.97 -10.02
C ILE A 137 -13.56 -1.26 -10.26
N LYS A 138 -13.86 -0.29 -9.39
CA LYS A 138 -14.97 0.63 -9.55
C LYS A 138 -14.43 2.06 -9.37
N ALA A 139 -14.63 2.91 -10.36
CA ALA A 139 -14.36 4.34 -10.21
C ALA A 139 -15.38 4.94 -9.23
N LEU A 140 -14.90 5.83 -8.36
CA LEU A 140 -15.73 6.60 -7.44
C LEU A 140 -16.08 7.93 -8.12
N ASP A 141 -17.33 8.39 -7.95
CA ASP A 141 -17.85 9.63 -8.53
C ASP A 141 -17.46 10.87 -7.70
#